data_AF-A0A2P7YWQ0-F1
#
_entry.id   AF-A0A2P7YWQ0-F1
#
_cell.length_a   1.000
_cell.length_b   1.000
_cell.length_c   1.000
_cell.angle_alpha   90.00
_cell.angle_beta   90.00
_cell.angle_gamma   90.00
#
_symmetry.space_group_name_H-M   'P 1'
#
loop_
_entity.id
_entity.type
_entity.pdbx_description
1 polymer ?
#
loop_
_entity_poly.entity_id
_entity_poly.type
_entity_poly.pdbx_seq_one_letter_code
_entity_poly.pdbx_strand_id
1 'polypeptide(L)'
;MGEEKVSKKKQKALLFRKSKEDREAEVAEKKERKEKETETNEQSLENDLKRKAEDPEQPKKKRKTRRGKKGKGVNGGSGPRFLLFVGNLPYDIQQAELVAHFKNANPDRIRIRKEKGIAFLEFDNDNSEIQSKMELALRLHKSTLRNRKINVELTVGGGGNSEARTQKLKEKNEKLEEERRERIKKQAAEAKKEAKEAGAAAPAPGQPAMHPARAALLK
;
A
#
# COMPACT_ATOMS: atom_id res chain seq x y z
N MET A 1 11.12 -35.17 -23.71
CA MET A 1 9.93 -35.87 -23.16
C MET A 1 9.08 -34.83 -22.46
N GLY A 2 7.84 -34.63 -22.92
CA GLY A 2 6.97 -33.55 -22.42
C GLY A 2 6.38 -33.88 -21.06
N GLU A 3 6.44 -32.94 -20.11
CA GLU A 3 5.80 -33.06 -18.81
C GLU A 3 4.28 -33.03 -18.98
N GLU A 4 3.63 -34.18 -18.78
CA GLU A 4 2.17 -34.28 -18.70
C GLU A 4 1.67 -33.46 -17.51
N LYS A 5 0.87 -32.42 -17.78
CA LYS A 5 0.21 -31.62 -16.74
C LYS A 5 -0.88 -32.44 -16.05
N VAL A 6 -0.52 -33.06 -14.93
CA VAL A 6 -1.42 -33.85 -14.09
C VAL A 6 -2.53 -32.96 -13.48
N SER A 7 -3.79 -33.35 -13.68
CA SER A 7 -4.97 -32.66 -13.10
C SER A 7 -4.89 -32.53 -11.58
N LYS A 8 -5.39 -31.42 -11.02
CA LYS A 8 -5.41 -31.12 -9.57
C LYS A 8 -6.01 -32.27 -8.71
N LYS A 9 -6.94 -33.06 -9.26
CA LYS A 9 -7.49 -34.25 -8.59
C LYS A 9 -6.48 -35.39 -8.50
N LYS A 10 -5.73 -35.66 -9.58
CA LYS A 10 -4.67 -36.67 -9.61
C LYS A 10 -3.49 -36.27 -8.70
N GLN A 11 -3.16 -34.97 -8.63
CA GLN A 11 -2.15 -34.45 -7.71
C GLN A 11 -2.53 -34.68 -6.23
N LYS A 12 -3.79 -34.45 -5.85
CA LYS A 12 -4.27 -34.73 -4.48
C LYS A 12 -4.24 -36.22 -4.13
N ALA A 13 -4.58 -37.10 -5.07
CA ALA A 13 -4.53 -38.55 -4.85
C ALA A 13 -3.08 -39.06 -4.68
N LEU A 14 -2.15 -38.53 -5.47
CA LEU A 14 -0.72 -38.84 -5.33
C LEU A 14 -0.16 -38.33 -3.99
N LEU A 15 -0.58 -37.15 -3.55
CA LEU A 15 -0.22 -36.61 -2.24
C LEU A 15 -0.75 -37.49 -1.10
N PHE A 16 -1.95 -38.05 -1.21
CA PHE A 16 -2.55 -38.91 -0.18
C PHE A 16 -1.94 -40.32 -0.13
N ARG A 17 -1.47 -40.84 -1.27
CA ARG A 17 -0.77 -42.13 -1.36
C ARG A 17 0.70 -42.08 -0.93
N LYS A 18 1.28 -40.90 -0.80
CA LYS A 18 2.68 -40.72 -0.41
C LYS A 18 2.85 -41.06 1.07
N SER A 19 3.81 -41.94 1.39
CA SER A 19 4.07 -42.39 2.75
C SER A 19 4.57 -41.23 3.64
N LYS A 20 4.50 -41.41 4.96
CA LYS A 20 4.97 -40.38 5.91
C LYS A 20 6.47 -40.11 5.74
N GLU A 21 7.26 -41.16 5.50
CA GLU A 21 8.71 -41.09 5.26
C GLU A 21 9.04 -40.31 3.97
N ASP A 22 8.28 -40.53 2.89
CA ASP A 22 8.48 -39.81 1.62
C ASP A 22 8.12 -38.31 1.71
N ARG A 23 7.19 -37.94 2.60
CA ARG A 23 6.86 -36.54 2.86
C ARG A 23 7.93 -35.85 3.70
N GLU A 24 8.50 -36.56 4.66
CA GLU A 24 9.59 -36.04 5.50
C GLU A 24 10.88 -35.84 4.69
N ALA A 25 11.19 -36.76 3.77
CA ALA A 25 12.31 -36.63 2.83
C ALA A 25 12.15 -35.41 1.90
N GLU A 26 10.96 -35.16 1.33
CA GLU A 26 10.73 -34.00 0.46
C GLU A 26 10.84 -32.66 1.21
N VAL A 27 10.45 -32.63 2.49
CA VAL A 27 10.60 -31.44 3.34
C VAL A 27 12.07 -31.19 3.69
N ALA A 28 12.83 -32.25 3.98
CA ALA A 28 14.27 -32.17 4.25
C ALA A 28 15.04 -31.68 3.01
N GLU A 29 14.79 -32.25 1.84
CA GLU A 29 15.42 -31.85 0.58
C GLU A 29 15.12 -30.38 0.25
N LYS A 30 13.88 -29.94 0.46
CA LYS A 30 13.48 -28.55 0.22
C LYS A 30 14.11 -27.57 1.21
N LYS A 31 14.40 -28.01 2.44
CA LYS A 31 15.10 -27.21 3.45
C LYS A 31 16.59 -27.08 3.11
N GLU A 32 17.23 -28.18 2.72
CA GLU A 32 18.64 -28.21 2.33
C GLU A 32 18.90 -27.39 1.06
N ARG A 33 17.96 -27.41 0.10
CA ARG A 33 18.04 -26.59 -1.11
C ARG A 33 17.91 -25.10 -0.80
N LYS A 34 17.12 -24.74 0.21
CA LYS A 34 16.95 -23.35 0.66
C LYS A 34 18.17 -22.84 1.42
N GLU A 35 18.82 -23.70 2.21
CA GLU A 35 20.07 -23.39 2.92
C GLU A 35 21.24 -23.19 1.93
N LYS A 36 21.35 -24.04 0.90
CA LYS A 36 22.35 -23.87 -0.18
C LYS A 36 22.12 -22.60 -1.01
N GLU A 37 20.86 -22.21 -1.24
CA GLU A 37 20.49 -20.97 -1.94
C GLU A 37 20.78 -19.72 -1.10
N THR A 38 20.68 -19.80 0.23
CA THR A 38 21.10 -18.70 1.13
C THR A 38 22.62 -18.56 1.20
N GLU A 39 23.37 -19.66 1.30
CA GLU A 39 24.84 -19.63 1.35
C GLU A 39 25.46 -19.12 0.05
N THR A 40 24.93 -19.51 -1.12
CA THR A 40 25.39 -18.96 -2.41
C THR A 40 25.06 -17.48 -2.58
N ASN A 41 23.96 -17.01 -1.99
CA ASN A 41 23.60 -15.59 -2.03
C ASN A 41 24.49 -14.76 -1.09
N GLU A 42 24.82 -15.27 0.10
CA GLU A 42 25.76 -14.63 1.04
C GLU A 42 27.19 -14.57 0.49
N GLN A 43 27.67 -15.65 -0.14
CA GLN A 43 28.97 -15.64 -0.83
C GLN A 43 29.01 -14.70 -2.04
N SER A 44 27.89 -14.51 -2.73
CA SER A 44 27.79 -13.52 -3.82
C SER A 44 27.82 -12.08 -3.29
N LEU A 45 27.19 -11.81 -2.14
CA LEU A 45 27.19 -10.51 -1.47
C LEU A 45 28.57 -10.15 -0.93
N GLU A 46 29.32 -11.09 -0.36
CA GLU A 46 30.69 -10.86 0.11
C GLU A 46 31.66 -10.57 -1.05
N ASN A 47 31.50 -11.26 -2.19
CA ASN A 47 32.32 -11.01 -3.38
C ASN A 47 31.97 -9.68 -4.07
N ASP A 48 30.70 -9.26 -4.08
CA ASP A 48 30.29 -7.94 -4.59
C ASP A 48 30.77 -6.79 -3.67
N LEU A 49 30.85 -7.00 -2.35
CA LEU A 49 31.39 -6.02 -1.40
C LEU A 49 32.91 -5.88 -1.53
N LYS A 50 33.63 -6.99 -1.75
CA LYS A 50 35.09 -6.99 -1.92
C LYS A 50 35.52 -6.35 -3.25
N ARG A 51 34.78 -6.58 -4.33
CA ARG A 51 35.01 -5.93 -5.64
C ARG A 51 34.70 -4.43 -5.66
N LYS A 52 33.91 -3.93 -4.70
CA LYS A 52 33.53 -2.51 -4.61
C LYS A 52 34.57 -1.64 -3.88
N ALA A 53 35.59 -2.25 -3.27
CA ALA A 53 36.64 -1.57 -2.52
C ALA A 53 37.89 -1.24 -3.35
N GLU A 54 38.10 -1.86 -4.52
CA GLU A 54 39.39 -1.80 -5.26
C GLU A 54 39.35 -1.06 -6.61
N ASP A 55 38.20 -0.56 -7.09
CA ASP A 55 38.13 0.15 -8.39
C ASP A 55 37.17 1.37 -8.30
N PRO A 56 37.62 2.61 -8.65
CA PRO A 56 36.75 3.78 -8.65
C PRO A 56 35.57 3.62 -9.62
N GLU A 57 34.42 3.44 -9.01
CA GLU A 57 33.08 3.17 -9.53
C GLU A 57 32.73 3.96 -10.83
N GLN A 58 32.72 3.27 -11.98
CA GLN A 58 31.94 3.74 -13.13
C GLN A 58 30.44 3.74 -12.77
N PRO A 59 29.69 4.82 -13.03
CA PRO A 59 28.32 4.95 -12.58
C PRO A 59 27.41 3.95 -13.33
N LYS A 60 26.92 2.93 -12.62
CA LYS A 60 25.80 2.09 -13.06
C LYS A 60 24.66 3.01 -13.51
N LYS A 61 24.34 3.01 -14.82
CA LYS A 61 23.26 3.82 -15.41
C LYS A 61 21.94 3.49 -14.73
N LYS A 62 21.59 4.28 -13.70
CA LYS A 62 20.25 4.29 -13.11
C LYS A 62 19.25 4.52 -14.25
N ARG A 63 18.38 3.54 -14.54
CA ARG A 63 17.23 3.76 -15.41
C ARG A 63 16.57 5.05 -14.95
N LYS A 64 16.46 6.05 -15.85
CA LYS A 64 15.82 7.34 -15.55
C LYS A 64 14.44 7.06 -14.97
N THR A 65 14.31 7.16 -13.66
CA THR A 65 13.01 7.14 -13.01
C THR A 65 12.39 8.50 -13.29
N ARG A 66 11.13 8.49 -13.71
CA ARG A 66 10.36 9.68 -14.12
C ARG A 66 10.06 10.67 -12.97
N ARG A 67 10.70 10.49 -11.80
CA ARG A 67 10.54 11.27 -10.56
C ARG A 67 11.82 12.00 -10.14
N GLY A 68 12.92 11.88 -10.88
CA GLY A 68 14.10 12.72 -10.66
C GLY A 68 13.81 14.19 -10.98
N LYS A 69 14.66 15.11 -10.50
CA LYS A 69 14.60 16.56 -10.75
C LYS A 69 14.51 16.97 -12.24
N LYS A 70 14.75 16.02 -13.17
CA LYS A 70 14.62 16.13 -14.64
C LYS A 70 13.53 15.22 -15.24
N GLY A 71 12.55 14.77 -14.45
CA GLY A 71 11.41 14.02 -14.95
C GLY A 71 10.51 14.91 -15.80
N LYS A 72 10.14 14.45 -17.00
CA LYS A 72 9.01 15.05 -17.74
C LYS A 72 7.76 14.87 -16.86
N GLY A 73 7.35 15.96 -16.23
CA GLY A 73 6.05 16.18 -15.62
C GLY A 73 4.95 15.96 -16.65
N VAL A 74 3.71 16.06 -16.18
CA VAL A 74 2.55 15.86 -17.04
C VAL A 74 2.42 17.08 -17.98
N ASN A 75 1.87 16.88 -19.18
CA ASN A 75 1.75 17.91 -20.23
C ASN A 75 3.07 18.56 -20.70
N GLY A 76 4.22 17.89 -20.52
CA GLY A 76 5.52 18.43 -20.94
C GLY A 76 6.19 19.34 -19.89
N GLY A 77 5.55 19.55 -18.74
CA GLY A 77 6.16 20.24 -17.61
C GLY A 77 7.42 19.53 -17.10
N SER A 78 8.30 20.26 -16.41
CA SER A 78 9.50 19.70 -15.78
C SER A 78 9.27 19.64 -14.27
N GLY A 79 9.28 18.44 -13.66
CA GLY A 79 9.08 18.36 -12.21
C GLY A 79 8.82 16.95 -11.64
N PRO A 80 8.94 16.80 -10.31
CA PRO A 80 8.72 15.53 -9.62
C PRO A 80 7.22 15.21 -9.49
N ARG A 81 6.73 14.26 -10.27
CA ARG A 81 5.31 13.85 -10.25
C ARG A 81 4.83 13.44 -8.84
N PHE A 82 3.75 14.06 -8.39
CA PHE A 82 3.03 13.66 -7.19
C PHE A 82 1.98 12.60 -7.55
N LEU A 83 2.20 11.36 -7.09
CA LEU A 83 1.24 10.27 -7.28
C LEU A 83 0.83 9.64 -5.95
N LEU A 84 -0.46 9.32 -5.84
CA LEU A 84 -1.02 8.42 -4.84
C LEU A 84 -1.36 7.06 -5.46
N PHE A 85 -1.18 6.00 -4.69
CA PHE A 85 -1.59 4.65 -5.03
C PHE A 85 -2.96 4.39 -4.44
N VAL A 86 -3.87 3.87 -5.27
CA VAL A 86 -5.16 3.37 -4.84
C VAL A 86 -5.20 1.87 -5.13
N GLY A 87 -5.42 1.05 -4.11
CA GLY A 87 -5.45 -0.41 -4.20
C GLY A 87 -6.75 -1.01 -3.69
N ASN A 88 -6.89 -2.32 -3.89
CA ASN A 88 -8.08 -3.10 -3.54
C ASN A 88 -9.37 -2.60 -4.22
N LEU A 89 -9.24 -2.05 -5.44
CA LEU A 89 -10.38 -1.62 -6.23
C LEU A 89 -11.12 -2.83 -6.84
N PRO A 90 -12.44 -2.71 -7.06
CA PRO A 90 -13.17 -3.70 -7.82
C PRO A 90 -12.74 -3.66 -9.31
N TYR A 91 -12.74 -4.83 -9.96
CA TYR A 91 -12.21 -4.99 -11.33
C TYR A 91 -13.05 -4.26 -12.40
N ASP A 92 -14.32 -4.04 -12.10
CA ASP A 92 -15.32 -3.36 -12.91
C ASP A 92 -15.44 -1.85 -12.61
N ILE A 93 -14.52 -1.30 -11.81
CA ILE A 93 -14.54 0.12 -11.42
C ILE A 93 -14.49 1.05 -12.63
N GLN A 94 -15.29 2.12 -12.58
CA GLN A 94 -15.31 3.16 -13.60
C GLN A 94 -14.57 4.42 -13.12
N GLN A 95 -14.03 5.18 -14.07
CA GLN A 95 -13.31 6.40 -13.74
C GLN A 95 -14.21 7.44 -13.07
N ALA A 96 -15.47 7.56 -13.50
CA ALA A 96 -16.44 8.49 -12.92
C ALA A 96 -16.64 8.27 -11.42
N GLU A 97 -16.60 7.02 -10.95
CA GLU A 97 -16.76 6.70 -9.53
C GLU A 97 -15.55 7.08 -8.70
N LEU A 98 -14.34 6.89 -9.24
CA LEU A 98 -13.13 7.38 -8.58
C LEU A 98 -13.12 8.91 -8.52
N VAL A 99 -13.57 9.58 -9.59
CA VAL A 99 -13.72 11.04 -9.58
C VAL A 99 -14.72 11.49 -8.50
N ALA A 100 -15.88 10.83 -8.41
CA ALA A 100 -16.88 11.13 -7.39
C ALA A 100 -16.36 10.88 -5.96
N HIS A 101 -15.68 9.74 -5.75
CA HIS A 101 -15.12 9.37 -4.44
C HIS A 101 -14.02 10.34 -3.99
N PHE A 102 -13.18 10.80 -4.91
CA PHE A 102 -12.07 11.72 -4.64
C PHE A 102 -12.38 13.19 -4.99
N LYS A 103 -13.66 13.58 -5.05
CA LYS A 103 -14.10 14.93 -5.46
C LYS A 103 -13.43 16.05 -4.63
N ASN A 104 -13.22 15.85 -3.34
CA ASN A 104 -12.58 16.86 -2.49
C ASN A 104 -11.08 17.01 -2.76
N ALA A 105 -10.42 15.97 -3.29
CA ALA A 105 -9.01 16.00 -3.62
C ALA A 105 -8.74 16.52 -5.05
N ASN A 106 -9.72 16.42 -5.96
CA ASN A 106 -9.63 16.84 -7.37
C ASN A 106 -8.32 16.39 -8.05
N PRO A 107 -8.13 15.08 -8.26
CA PRO A 107 -6.95 14.57 -8.97
C PRO A 107 -6.98 14.97 -10.44
N ASP A 108 -5.85 15.45 -10.97
CA ASP A 108 -5.73 15.92 -12.36
C ASP A 108 -5.81 14.77 -13.37
N ARG A 109 -5.20 13.62 -13.03
CA ARG A 109 -5.23 12.42 -13.88
C ARG A 109 -5.37 11.15 -13.08
N ILE A 110 -6.27 10.28 -13.52
CA ILE A 110 -6.49 8.96 -12.91
C ILE A 110 -6.04 7.89 -13.89
N ARG A 111 -5.03 7.09 -13.51
CA ARG A 111 -4.59 5.93 -14.29
C ARG A 111 -5.06 4.64 -13.64
N ILE A 112 -6.09 4.03 -14.21
CA ILE A 112 -6.67 2.77 -13.72
C ILE A 112 -5.97 1.58 -14.38
N ARG A 113 -5.62 0.56 -13.60
CA ARG A 113 -5.18 -0.76 -14.08
C ARG A 113 -6.18 -1.80 -13.60
N LYS A 114 -7.21 -2.02 -14.42
CA LYS A 114 -8.32 -2.92 -14.11
C LYS A 114 -7.82 -4.33 -13.77
N GLU A 115 -6.91 -4.89 -14.57
CA GLU A 115 -6.32 -6.24 -14.36
C GLU A 115 -5.78 -6.51 -12.95
N LYS A 116 -5.31 -5.47 -12.25
CA LYS A 116 -4.71 -5.59 -10.91
C LYS A 116 -5.59 -5.01 -9.80
N GLY A 117 -6.73 -4.41 -10.13
CA GLY A 117 -7.58 -3.70 -9.15
C GLY A 117 -6.85 -2.54 -8.47
N ILE A 118 -6.04 -1.79 -9.23
CA ILE A 118 -5.27 -0.65 -8.72
C ILE A 118 -5.46 0.58 -9.61
N ALA A 119 -5.33 1.77 -9.03
CA ALA A 119 -5.27 3.03 -9.75
C ALA A 119 -4.14 3.91 -9.20
N PHE A 120 -3.69 4.86 -10.02
CA PHE A 120 -2.80 5.92 -9.60
C PHE A 120 -3.50 7.26 -9.79
N LEU A 121 -3.59 8.04 -8.72
CA LEU A 121 -4.04 9.43 -8.78
C LEU A 121 -2.79 10.28 -8.97
N GLU A 122 -2.75 11.06 -10.04
CA GLU A 122 -1.66 11.98 -10.33
C GLU A 122 -2.15 13.40 -10.08
N PHE A 123 -1.32 14.18 -9.39
CA PHE A 123 -1.50 15.60 -9.14
C PHE A 123 -0.38 16.36 -9.83
N ASP A 124 -0.74 17.45 -10.51
CA ASP A 124 0.23 18.33 -11.16
C ASP A 124 0.97 19.18 -10.14
N ASN A 125 2.18 19.62 -10.49
CA ASN A 125 3.17 20.18 -9.57
C ASN A 125 3.05 21.70 -9.38
N ASP A 126 2.02 22.30 -9.94
CA ASP A 126 2.05 23.72 -10.28
C ASP A 126 1.57 24.61 -9.13
N ASN A 127 1.03 24.03 -8.05
CA ASN A 127 0.38 24.81 -7.00
C ASN A 127 0.75 24.36 -5.57
N SER A 128 0.82 25.29 -4.62
CA SER A 128 1.10 24.99 -3.20
C SER A 128 0.06 24.03 -2.57
N GLU A 129 -1.14 24.00 -3.16
CA GLU A 129 -2.30 23.22 -2.69
C GLU A 129 -2.16 21.70 -2.83
N ILE A 130 -1.13 21.19 -3.52
CA ILE A 130 -0.97 19.76 -3.79
C ILE A 130 -0.89 18.96 -2.50
N GLN A 131 -0.20 19.49 -1.48
CA GLN A 131 -0.07 18.81 -0.19
C GLN A 131 -1.44 18.63 0.46
N SER A 132 -2.27 19.68 0.46
CA SER A 132 -3.64 19.65 0.99
C SER A 132 -4.53 18.68 0.21
N LYS A 133 -4.47 18.70 -1.13
CA LYS A 133 -5.21 17.75 -1.99
C LYS A 133 -4.82 16.30 -1.71
N MET A 134 -3.52 16.04 -1.56
CA MET A 134 -3.01 14.71 -1.21
C MET A 134 -3.46 14.28 0.19
N GLU A 135 -3.45 15.16 1.18
CA GLU A 135 -3.92 14.86 2.53
C GLU A 135 -5.42 14.50 2.53
N LEU A 136 -6.24 15.24 1.79
CA LEU A 136 -7.67 14.96 1.64
C LEU A 136 -7.90 13.56 1.04
N ALA A 137 -7.16 13.20 0.00
CA ALA A 137 -7.22 11.85 -0.57
C ALA A 137 -6.72 10.77 0.41
N LEU A 138 -5.64 11.03 1.15
CA LEU A 138 -5.09 10.11 2.14
C LEU A 138 -6.04 9.88 3.33
N ARG A 139 -6.92 10.84 3.64
CA ARG A 139 -7.97 10.68 4.66
C ARG A 139 -9.02 9.64 4.26
N LEU A 140 -9.18 9.39 2.95
CA LEU A 140 -10.08 8.36 2.42
C LEU A 140 -9.47 6.95 2.44
N HIS A 141 -8.31 6.75 3.08
CA HIS A 141 -7.75 5.42 3.28
C HIS A 141 -8.70 4.53 4.10
N LYS A 142 -8.98 3.31 3.63
CA LYS A 142 -9.98 2.36 4.15
C LYS A 142 -11.44 2.81 4.07
N SER A 143 -11.74 3.86 3.32
CA SER A 143 -13.13 4.21 2.98
C SER A 143 -13.79 3.10 2.16
N THR A 144 -15.11 3.01 2.25
CA THR A 144 -15.91 2.01 1.55
C THR A 144 -16.33 2.52 0.18
N LEU A 145 -16.00 1.76 -0.87
CA LEU A 145 -16.44 1.98 -2.25
C LEU A 145 -17.09 0.69 -2.77
N ARG A 146 -18.38 0.74 -3.14
CA ARG A 146 -19.16 -0.44 -3.58
C ARG A 146 -18.96 -1.65 -2.66
N ASN A 147 -19.04 -1.45 -1.34
CA ASN A 147 -18.88 -2.46 -0.29
C ASN A 147 -17.46 -3.03 -0.10
N ARG A 148 -16.44 -2.45 -0.74
CA ARG A 148 -15.02 -2.82 -0.53
C ARG A 148 -14.27 -1.68 0.14
N LYS A 149 -13.41 -2.00 1.09
CA LYS A 149 -12.49 -1.02 1.70
C LYS A 149 -11.31 -0.77 0.78
N ILE A 150 -11.16 0.45 0.27
CA ILE A 150 -10.06 0.79 -0.64
C ILE A 150 -8.81 1.21 0.14
N ASN A 151 -7.63 0.94 -0.40
CA ASN A 151 -6.37 1.42 0.17
C ASN A 151 -5.92 2.67 -0.57
N VAL A 152 -5.62 3.76 0.14
CA VAL A 152 -5.01 4.97 -0.43
C VAL A 152 -3.69 5.24 0.25
N GLU A 153 -2.58 5.17 -0.48
CA GLU A 153 -1.22 5.21 0.07
C GLU A 153 -0.30 6.13 -0.74
N LEU A 154 0.75 6.63 -0.10
CA LEU A 154 1.79 7.39 -0.79
C LEU A 154 2.56 6.48 -1.73
N THR A 155 2.82 6.94 -2.96
CA THR A 155 3.77 6.25 -3.83
C THR A 155 5.19 6.70 -3.50
N VAL A 156 6.13 5.77 -3.53
CA VAL A 156 7.56 6.06 -3.66
C VAL A 156 7.99 5.85 -5.12
N GLY A 157 8.75 6.80 -5.66
CA GLY A 157 9.20 6.73 -7.06
C GLY A 157 10.28 5.69 -7.22
N GLY A 158 10.17 4.90 -8.28
CA GLY A 158 11.04 3.75 -8.54
C GLY A 158 10.16 2.58 -8.96
N GLY A 159 10.09 2.30 -10.26
CA GLY A 159 9.29 1.18 -10.76
C GLY A 159 9.89 -0.16 -10.35
N GLY A 160 9.06 -1.18 -10.16
CA GLY A 160 9.46 -2.54 -9.79
C GLY A 160 9.38 -2.85 -8.30
N ASN A 161 9.64 -4.10 -7.91
CA ASN A 161 9.68 -4.56 -6.52
C ASN A 161 11.12 -4.52 -5.97
N SER A 162 11.85 -3.43 -6.18
CA SER A 162 13.21 -3.32 -5.62
C SER A 162 13.16 -3.19 -4.10
N GLU A 163 14.11 -3.79 -3.40
CA GLU A 163 14.19 -3.75 -1.93
C GLU A 163 14.25 -2.31 -1.39
N ALA A 164 15.03 -1.45 -2.07
CA ALA A 164 15.11 -0.03 -1.75
C ALA A 164 13.76 0.71 -1.91
N ARG A 165 12.85 0.23 -2.77
CA ARG A 165 11.48 0.77 -2.87
C ARG A 165 10.64 0.29 -1.69
N THR A 166 10.72 -1.01 -1.38
CA THR A 166 9.96 -1.63 -0.30
C THR A 166 10.30 -1.01 1.06
N GLN A 167 11.59 -0.78 1.34
CA GLN A 167 12.05 -0.11 2.57
C GLN A 167 11.52 1.32 2.68
N LYS A 168 11.67 2.15 1.64
CA LYS A 168 11.17 3.53 1.63
C LYS A 168 9.64 3.62 1.75
N LEU A 169 8.93 2.62 1.23
CA LEU A 169 7.47 2.56 1.35
C LEU A 169 7.06 2.20 2.78
N LYS A 170 7.73 1.21 3.39
CA LYS A 170 7.51 0.83 4.79
C LYS A 170 7.73 2.01 5.73
N GLU A 171 8.89 2.66 5.65
CA GLU A 171 9.24 3.81 6.50
C GLU A 171 8.21 4.95 6.38
N LYS A 172 7.79 5.29 5.17
CA LYS A 172 6.78 6.34 4.96
C LYS A 172 5.39 5.95 5.44
N ASN A 173 5.01 4.70 5.25
CA ASN A 173 3.70 4.20 5.68
C ASN A 173 3.65 4.10 7.21
N GLU A 174 4.71 3.65 7.85
CA GLU A 174 4.83 3.57 9.31
C GLU A 174 4.72 4.97 9.95
N LYS A 175 5.47 5.95 9.42
CA LYS A 175 5.36 7.35 9.86
C LYS A 175 3.94 7.90 9.68
N LEU A 176 3.30 7.64 8.53
CA LEU A 176 1.92 8.06 8.30
C LEU A 176 0.92 7.39 9.24
N GLU A 177 1.14 6.12 9.60
CA GLU A 177 0.31 5.42 10.56
C GLU A 177 0.46 5.96 11.97
N GLU A 178 1.68 6.32 12.38
CA GLU A 178 1.94 6.99 13.66
C GLU A 178 1.22 8.34 13.72
N GLU A 179 1.39 9.20 12.71
CA GLU A 179 0.70 10.48 12.60
C GLU A 179 -0.83 10.31 12.67
N ARG A 180 -1.37 9.28 12.02
CA ARG A 180 -2.80 8.94 12.10
C ARG A 180 -3.20 8.48 13.51
N ARG A 181 -2.43 7.62 14.16
CA ARG A 181 -2.71 7.15 15.53
C ARG A 181 -2.69 8.31 16.51
N GLU A 182 -1.73 9.22 16.40
CA GLU A 182 -1.66 10.42 17.22
C GLU A 182 -2.85 11.35 17.00
N ARG A 183 -3.24 11.58 15.75
CA ARG A 183 -4.41 12.40 15.42
C ARG A 183 -5.69 11.81 15.99
N ILE A 184 -5.90 10.50 15.85
CA ILE A 184 -7.07 9.81 16.42
C ILE A 184 -7.07 9.91 17.95
N LYS A 185 -5.91 9.74 18.59
CA LYS A 185 -5.76 9.93 20.05
C LYS A 185 -6.11 11.35 20.49
N LYS A 186 -5.62 12.38 19.78
CA LYS A 186 -5.93 13.79 20.07
C LYS A 186 -7.42 14.08 19.91
N GLN A 187 -8.02 13.67 18.79
CA GLN A 187 -9.45 13.84 18.53
C GLN A 187 -10.32 13.11 19.58
N ALA A 188 -9.92 11.91 20.01
CA ALA A 188 -10.61 11.17 21.07
C ALA A 188 -10.47 11.84 22.45
N ALA A 189 -9.33 12.49 22.72
CA ALA A 189 -9.10 13.23 23.96
C ALA A 189 -9.90 14.55 23.99
N GLU A 190 -9.94 15.28 22.86
CA GLU A 190 -10.75 16.48 22.70
C GLU A 190 -12.25 16.17 22.81
N ALA A 191 -12.75 15.15 22.12
CA ALA A 191 -14.13 14.71 22.24
C ALA A 191 -14.51 14.29 23.67
N LYS A 192 -13.56 13.70 24.43
CA LYS A 192 -13.75 13.40 25.86
C LYS A 192 -13.78 14.64 26.74
N LYS A 193 -12.99 15.68 26.44
CA LYS A 193 -13.02 16.96 27.16
C LYS A 193 -14.31 17.71 26.88
N GLU A 194 -14.71 17.81 25.61
CA GLU A 194 -15.99 18.42 25.20
C GLU A 194 -17.19 17.68 25.82
N ALA A 195 -17.17 16.34 25.89
CA ALA A 195 -18.22 15.57 26.57
C ALA A 195 -18.24 15.79 28.10
N LYS A 196 -17.12 16.16 28.72
CA LYS A 196 -17.00 16.44 30.15
C LYS A 196 -17.41 17.88 30.48
N GLU A 197 -17.12 18.83 29.58
CA GLU A 197 -17.54 20.23 29.67
C GLU A 197 -19.02 20.43 29.29
N ALA A 198 -19.56 19.61 28.40
CA ALA A 198 -20.98 19.61 28.03
C ALA A 198 -21.92 19.01 29.10
N GLY A 199 -21.41 18.64 30.29
CA GLY A 199 -22.22 18.28 31.44
C GLY A 199 -23.24 17.16 31.17
N ALA A 200 -22.77 15.98 30.75
CA ALA A 200 -23.63 14.81 30.64
C ALA A 200 -24.05 14.34 32.06
N ALA A 201 -25.16 14.87 32.55
CA ALA A 201 -25.93 14.27 33.64
C ALA A 201 -26.16 12.79 33.30
N ALA A 202 -25.84 11.92 34.25
CA ALA A 202 -26.00 10.48 34.11
C ALA A 202 -27.42 10.14 33.62
N PRO A 203 -27.59 9.33 32.57
CA PRO A 203 -28.91 8.87 32.19
C PRO A 203 -29.45 7.99 33.32
N ALA A 204 -30.69 8.26 33.74
CA ALA A 204 -31.44 7.40 34.65
C ALA A 204 -31.43 5.94 34.11
N PRO A 205 -31.37 4.92 34.98
CA PRO A 205 -31.25 3.53 34.55
C PRO A 205 -32.54 3.12 33.83
N GLY A 206 -32.48 2.92 32.50
CA GLY A 206 -33.60 2.35 31.75
C GLY A 206 -33.83 2.82 30.31
N GLN A 207 -33.05 3.74 29.74
CA GLN A 207 -33.22 4.15 28.33
C GLN A 207 -31.99 3.81 27.47
N PRO A 208 -32.17 3.26 26.25
CA PRO A 208 -31.06 2.96 25.35
C PRO A 208 -30.39 4.26 24.93
N ALA A 209 -29.08 4.36 25.16
CA ALA A 209 -28.26 5.53 24.84
C ALA A 209 -28.28 5.83 23.33
N MET A 210 -29.15 6.74 22.91
CA MET A 210 -29.23 7.23 21.54
C MET A 210 -28.06 8.17 21.27
N HIS A 211 -27.28 7.87 20.23
CA HIS A 211 -26.13 8.67 19.82
C HIS A 211 -26.52 10.13 19.52
N PRO A 212 -25.74 11.15 19.93
CA PRO A 212 -26.12 12.57 19.85
C PRO A 212 -26.50 13.03 18.43
N ALA A 213 -25.83 12.48 17.41
CA ALA A 213 -26.16 12.74 16.00
C ALA A 213 -27.59 12.33 15.59
N ARG A 214 -28.21 11.37 16.29
CA ARG A 214 -29.59 10.93 16.03
C ARG A 214 -30.62 11.75 16.79
N ALA A 215 -30.26 12.31 17.95
CA ALA A 215 -31.13 13.17 18.75
C ALA A 215 -31.34 14.55 18.11
N ALA A 216 -30.34 15.09 17.40
CA ALA A 216 -30.43 16.36 16.70
C ALA A 216 -31.35 16.34 15.47
N LEU A 217 -31.67 15.15 14.95
CA LEU A 217 -32.48 14.94 13.75
C LEU A 217 -33.98 14.77 14.03
N LEU A 218 -34.38 14.80 15.30
CA LEU A 218 -35.76 14.63 15.78
C LEU A 218 -36.36 15.93 16.35
N LYS A 219 -35.63 17.05 16.26
CA LYS A 219 -36.14 18.41 16.50
C LYS A 219 -36.54 19.03 15.18
#